data_AF-A0AAV2EQW3-F1
#
_entry.id   AF-A0AAV2EQW3-F1
#
_cell.length_a   1.000
_cell.length_b   1.000
_cell.length_c   1.000
_cell.angle_alpha   90.00
_cell.angle_beta   90.00
_cell.angle_gamma   90.00
#
_symmetry.space_group_name_H-M   'P 1'
#
loop_
_entity.id
_entity.type
_entity.pdbx_description
1 polymer ?
#
loop_
_entity_poly.entity_id
_entity_poly.type
_entity_poly.pdbx_seq_one_letter_code
_entity_poly.pdbx_strand_id
1 'polypeptide(L)'
;MSSISTLNQPLDPCSNAGSSSNPPEFVNHGLLLWNQTRQQWLANKLTQSKTQSQVREPTISWNSSYESLLGSNKPFTRPVPLAEMVDFLVDVWEQEGLYD
;
A
#
# COMPACT_ATOMS: atom_id res chain seq x y z
N MET A 1 29.75 1.30 0.78
CA MET A 1 29.37 1.18 2.21
C MET A 1 29.79 2.47 2.87
N SER A 2 28.85 3.31 3.32
CA SER A 2 29.20 4.62 3.87
C SER A 2 29.21 4.54 5.40
N SER A 3 30.39 4.75 5.97
CA SER A 3 30.65 4.70 7.40
C SER A 3 30.08 5.92 8.13
N ILE A 4 29.44 5.71 9.28
CA ILE A 4 29.03 6.77 10.19
C ILE A 4 30.11 6.89 11.27
N SER A 5 30.82 8.01 11.30
CA SER A 5 31.76 8.35 12.36
C SER A 5 31.13 9.44 13.22
N THR A 6 30.53 9.07 14.35
CA THR A 6 30.06 10.02 15.37
C THR A 6 31.23 10.38 16.28
N LEU A 7 31.85 11.53 16.05
CA LEU A 7 32.82 12.13 16.97
C LEU A 7 32.09 13.19 17.81
N ASN A 8 31.86 12.89 19.08
CA ASN A 8 31.43 13.86 20.10
C ASN A 8 32.67 14.62 20.58
N GLN A 9 32.82 15.91 20.26
CA GLN A 9 33.77 16.79 20.94
C GLN A 9 33.24 18.23 21.10
N PRO A 10 33.68 18.93 22.16
CA PRO A 10 32.90 19.92 22.90
C PRO A 10 33.03 21.35 22.35
N LEU A 11 32.07 22.18 22.77
CA LEU A 11 31.93 23.60 22.45
C LEU A 11 33.12 24.41 23.02
N ASP A 12 33.85 25.15 22.18
CA ASP A 12 34.69 26.28 22.60
C ASP A 12 34.35 27.53 21.77
N PRO A 13 34.09 28.69 22.40
CA PRO A 13 33.78 29.93 21.69
C PRO A 13 35.01 30.85 21.66
N CYS A 14 35.64 31.06 20.50
CA CYS A 14 36.01 32.39 19.98
C CYS A 14 36.82 32.29 18.67
N SER A 15 36.57 33.26 17.78
CA SER A 15 37.45 33.72 16.69
C SER A 15 37.56 32.83 15.43
N ASN A 16 36.83 33.20 14.37
CA ASN A 16 37.45 33.85 13.20
C ASN A 16 36.43 34.18 12.10
N ALA A 17 36.72 35.28 11.42
CA ALA A 17 35.92 35.95 10.40
C ALA A 17 35.63 35.11 9.15
N GLY A 18 34.46 35.38 8.54
CA GLY A 18 34.29 35.37 7.08
C GLY A 18 33.94 34.04 6.42
N SER A 19 32.68 33.59 6.58
CA SER A 19 31.92 33.01 5.46
C SER A 19 30.45 32.96 5.84
N SER A 20 29.59 33.68 5.13
CA SER A 20 28.14 33.47 5.19
C SER A 20 27.82 32.16 4.45
N SER A 21 28.17 31.03 5.05
CA SER A 21 27.66 29.73 4.61
C SER A 21 26.42 29.45 5.45
N ASN A 22 25.24 29.79 4.90
CA ASN A 22 23.99 29.34 5.49
C ASN A 22 24.06 27.81 5.68
N PRO A 23 23.62 27.26 6.82
CA PRO A 23 23.60 25.82 7.01
C PRO A 23 22.72 25.19 5.92
N PRO A 24 23.08 24.00 5.40
CA PRO A 24 22.27 23.32 4.40
C PRO A 24 20.86 23.13 4.96
N GLU A 25 19.86 23.49 4.15
CA GLU A 25 18.45 23.38 4.52
C GLU A 25 18.10 21.93 4.86
N PHE A 26 17.34 21.72 5.94
CA PHE A 26 16.94 20.39 6.34
C PHE A 26 16.00 19.77 5.30
N VAL A 27 16.43 18.68 4.70
CA VAL A 27 15.60 17.90 3.76
C VAL A 27 15.01 16.70 4.49
N ASN A 28 13.67 16.62 4.53
CA ASN A 28 12.96 15.44 5.02
C ASN A 28 12.89 14.36 3.93
N HIS A 29 13.92 13.52 3.87
CA HIS A 29 14.02 12.43 2.91
C HIS A 29 12.88 11.39 3.06
N GLY A 30 12.36 11.19 4.27
CA GLY A 30 11.25 10.27 4.52
C GLY A 30 9.93 10.75 3.91
N LEU A 31 9.62 12.04 4.06
CA LEU A 31 8.46 12.67 3.43
C LEU A 31 8.54 12.62 1.90
N LEU A 32 9.74 12.84 1.34
CA LEU A 32 9.96 12.77 -0.09
C LEU A 32 9.69 11.35 -0.63
N LEU A 33 10.24 10.32 0.02
CA LEU A 33 10.04 8.92 -0.35
C LEU A 33 8.57 8.51 -0.23
N TRP A 34 7.88 8.94 0.83
CA TRP A 34 6.45 8.67 1.01
C TRP A 34 5.61 9.29 -0.10
N ASN A 35 5.86 10.56 -0.44
CA ASN A 35 5.15 11.24 -1.52
C ASN A 35 5.36 10.55 -2.87
N GLN A 36 6.60 10.14 -3.18
CA GLN A 36 6.91 9.39 -4.40
C GLN A 36 6.17 8.04 -4.44
N THR A 37 6.21 7.29 -3.34
CA THR A 37 5.53 5.98 -3.23
C THR A 37 4.01 6.11 -3.39
N ARG A 38 3.42 7.15 -2.79
CA ARG A 38 1.98 7.45 -2.91
C ARG A 38 1.58 7.78 -4.35
N GLN A 39 2.38 8.60 -5.04
CA GLN A 39 2.11 8.95 -6.44
C GLN A 39 2.15 7.71 -7.34
N GLN A 40 3.13 6.82 -7.13
CA GLN A 40 3.20 5.54 -7.86
C GLN A 40 1.97 4.67 -7.61
N TRP A 41 1.48 4.59 -6.36
CA TRP A 41 0.26 3.86 -6.01
C TRP A 41 -0.99 4.40 -6.73
N LEU A 42 -1.15 5.73 -6.77
CA LEU A 42 -2.28 6.38 -7.44
C LEU A 42 -2.22 6.19 -8.97
N ALA A 43 -1.04 6.31 -9.57
CA ALA A 43 -0.84 6.06 -10.99
C ALA A 43 -1.16 4.61 -11.37
N ASN A 44 -0.80 3.65 -10.51
CA ASN A 44 -1.04 2.22 -10.74
C ASN A 44 -2.52 1.83 -10.56
N LYS A 45 -3.28 2.55 -9.71
CA LYS A 45 -4.74 2.33 -9.59
C LYS A 45 -5.50 2.69 -10.87
N LEU A 46 -5.08 3.74 -11.57
CA LEU A 46 -5.70 4.19 -12.82
C LEU A 46 -5.47 3.20 -13.98
N THR A 47 -4.28 2.60 -14.04
CA THR A 47 -3.95 1.57 -15.04
C THR A 47 -4.60 0.24 -14.72
N GLN A 48 -4.61 -0.19 -13.45
CA GLN A 48 -5.26 -1.43 -13.02
C GLN A 48 -6.80 -1.36 -13.11
N SER A 49 -7.42 -0.22 -12.80
CA SER A 49 -8.86 -0.05 -12.97
C SER A 49 -9.28 -0.19 -14.44
N LYS A 50 -8.49 0.35 -15.37
CA LYS A 50 -8.74 0.22 -16.81
C LYS A 50 -8.61 -1.21 -17.33
N THR A 51 -7.69 -2.01 -16.79
CA THR A 51 -7.53 -3.41 -17.19
C THR A 51 -8.51 -4.34 -16.47
N GLN A 52 -8.97 -4.00 -15.27
CA GLN A 52 -9.94 -4.77 -14.49
C GLN A 52 -11.40 -4.59 -15.00
N SER A 53 -11.71 -3.49 -15.69
CA SER A 53 -13.03 -3.26 -16.32
C SER A 53 -13.24 -4.03 -17.64
N GLN A 54 -12.23 -4.70 -18.19
CA GLN A 54 -12.50 -5.69 -19.24
C GLN A 54 -13.13 -6.91 -18.60
N VAL A 55 -14.28 -7.35 -19.14
CA VAL A 55 -15.10 -8.48 -18.69
C VAL A 55 -14.19 -9.67 -18.36
N ARG A 56 -13.80 -9.77 -17.10
CA ARG A 56 -12.91 -10.82 -16.58
C ARG A 56 -13.81 -11.92 -16.04
N GLU A 57 -13.47 -13.17 -16.30
CA GLU A 57 -14.16 -14.29 -15.67
C GLU A 57 -14.13 -14.13 -14.14
N PRO A 58 -15.24 -14.43 -13.45
CA PRO A 58 -15.32 -14.40 -11.99
C PRO A 58 -14.15 -15.17 -11.36
N THR A 59 -13.54 -14.60 -10.32
CA THR A 59 -12.49 -15.27 -9.56
C THR A 59 -13.08 -16.34 -8.64
N ILE A 60 -14.27 -16.08 -8.11
CA ILE A 60 -15.11 -16.93 -7.30
C ILE A 60 -16.00 -17.73 -8.24
N SER A 61 -15.99 -19.05 -8.09
CA SER A 61 -16.93 -19.91 -8.82
C SER A 61 -18.33 -19.74 -8.25
N TRP A 62 -19.34 -19.69 -9.11
CA TRP A 62 -20.75 -19.68 -8.70
C TRP A 62 -21.13 -20.87 -7.81
N ASN A 63 -20.41 -21.99 -7.95
CA ASN A 63 -20.65 -23.21 -7.16
C ASN A 63 -19.77 -23.30 -5.90
N SER A 64 -19.04 -22.25 -5.55
CA SER A 64 -18.22 -22.25 -4.33
C SER A 64 -19.11 -22.12 -3.09
N SER A 65 -18.81 -22.88 -2.04
CA SER A 65 -19.39 -22.66 -0.70
C SER A 65 -18.53 -21.70 0.11
N TYR A 66 -19.11 -21.10 1.16
CA TYR A 66 -18.38 -20.26 2.13
C TYR A 66 -17.15 -21.00 2.68
N GLU A 67 -17.35 -22.24 3.14
CA GLU A 67 -16.28 -23.09 3.66
C GLU A 67 -15.17 -23.36 2.63
N SER A 68 -15.52 -23.52 1.35
CA SER A 68 -14.52 -23.74 0.29
C SER A 68 -13.66 -22.50 0.01
N LEU A 69 -14.18 -21.29 0.26
CA LEU A 69 -13.48 -20.03 0.00
C LEU A 69 -12.72 -19.50 1.21
N LEU A 70 -13.33 -19.61 2.39
CA LEU A 70 -12.84 -19.00 3.63
C LEU A 70 -12.38 -20.03 4.67
N GLY A 71 -12.54 -21.33 4.41
CA GLY A 71 -11.96 -22.40 5.23
C GLY A 71 -10.42 -22.47 5.15
N SER A 72 -9.78 -21.65 4.32
CA SER A 72 -8.32 -21.56 4.18
C SER A 72 -7.84 -20.12 4.07
N ASN A 73 -6.70 -19.81 4.70
CA ASN A 73 -6.02 -18.51 4.55
C ASN A 73 -5.13 -18.41 3.30
N LYS A 74 -5.30 -19.33 2.33
CA LYS A 74 -4.54 -19.30 1.08
C LYS A 74 -5.02 -18.10 0.24
N PRO A 75 -4.09 -17.30 -0.31
CA PRO A 75 -4.48 -16.18 -1.17
C PRO A 75 -5.12 -16.68 -2.47
N PHE A 76 -6.09 -15.92 -2.98
CA PHE A 76 -6.64 -16.15 -4.31
C PHE A 76 -5.56 -16.02 -5.39
N THR A 77 -5.68 -16.81 -6.46
CA THR A 77 -4.76 -16.79 -7.60
C THR A 77 -4.68 -15.42 -8.28
N ARG A 78 -5.73 -14.61 -8.13
CA ARG A 78 -5.86 -13.25 -8.64
C ARG A 78 -6.66 -12.41 -7.64
N PRO A 79 -6.50 -11.08 -7.61
CA PRO A 79 -7.32 -10.21 -6.78
C PRO A 79 -8.81 -10.40 -7.10
N VAL A 80 -9.63 -10.53 -6.06
CA VAL A 80 -11.08 -10.60 -6.16
C VAL A 80 -11.63 -9.17 -6.20
N PRO A 81 -12.40 -8.78 -7.23
CA PRO A 81 -13.14 -7.52 -7.24
C PRO A 81 -14.09 -7.44 -6.03
N LEU A 82 -14.18 -6.28 -5.39
CA LEU A 82 -15.03 -6.13 -4.20
C LEU A 82 -16.50 -6.48 -4.48
N ALA A 83 -17.03 -6.04 -5.63
CA ALA A 83 -18.41 -6.35 -6.02
C ALA A 83 -18.66 -7.86 -6.08
N GLU A 84 -17.72 -8.62 -6.65
CA GLU A 84 -17.82 -10.09 -6.77
C GLU A 84 -17.88 -10.78 -5.40
N MET A 85 -17.10 -10.30 -4.43
CA MET A 85 -17.15 -10.82 -3.06
C MET A 85 -18.46 -10.46 -2.35
N VAL A 86 -18.99 -9.27 -2.60
CA VAL A 86 -20.27 -8.83 -2.02
C VAL A 86 -21.42 -9.67 -2.59
N ASP A 87 -21.47 -9.84 -3.92
CA ASP A 87 -22.49 -10.66 -4.58
C ASP A 87 -22.48 -12.10 -4.04
N PHE A 88 -21.30 -12.72 -3.94
CA PHE A 88 -21.13 -14.05 -3.36
C PHE A 88 -21.65 -14.16 -1.92
N LEU A 89 -21.33 -13.18 -1.05
CA LEU A 89 -21.76 -13.22 0.35
C LEU A 89 -23.28 -13.08 0.50
N VAL A 90 -23.90 -12.25 -0.33
CA VAL A 90 -25.36 -12.11 -0.38
C VAL A 90 -26.00 -13.46 -0.73
N ASP A 91 -25.51 -14.12 -1.79
CA ASP A 91 -26.03 -15.42 -2.21
C ASP A 91 -25.94 -16.50 -1.11
N VAL A 92 -24.82 -16.53 -0.37
CA VAL A 92 -24.64 -17.47 0.76
C VAL A 92 -25.62 -17.17 1.88
N TRP A 93 -25.77 -15.90 2.27
CA TRP A 93 -26.66 -15.54 3.37
C TRP A 93 -28.13 -15.80 3.06
N GLU A 94 -28.56 -15.58 1.81
CA GLU A 94 -29.91 -15.95 1.35
C GLU A 94 -30.12 -17.47 1.40
N GLN A 95 -29.14 -18.26 0.97
CA GLN A 95 -29.22 -19.73 1.01
C GLN A 95 -29.28 -20.29 2.44
N GLU A 96 -28.60 -19.64 3.40
CA GLU A 96 -28.59 -20.04 4.81
C GLU A 96 -29.81 -19.54 5.59
N GLY A 97 -30.66 -18.70 5.00
CA GLY A 97 -31.85 -18.14 5.67
C GLY A 97 -31.52 -17.14 6.77
N LEU A 98 -30.35 -16.46 6.68
CA LEU A 98 -29.93 -15.45 7.68
C LEU A 98 -30.71 -14.13 7.58
N TYR A 99 -31.55 -13.98 6.56
CA TYR A 99 -32.37 -12.80 6.29
C TYR A 99 -33.88 -13.00 6.51
N ASP A 100 -34.32 -14.15 7.02
CA ASP A 100 -35.73 -14.45 7.35
C ASP A 100 -36.12 -14.10 8.80
#